data_AF-A0A4R3TI74-F1
#
_entry.id   AF-A0A4R3TI74-F1
#
_cell.length_a   1.000
_cell.length_b   1.000
_cell.length_c   1.000
_cell.angle_alpha   90.00
_cell.angle_beta   90.00
_cell.angle_gamma   90.00
#
_symmetry.space_group_name_H-M   'P 1'
#
loop_
_entity.id
_entity.type
_entity.pdbx_description
1 polymer ?
#
loop_
_entity_poly.entity_id
_entity_poly.type
_entity_poly.pdbx_seq_one_letter_code
_entity_poly.pdbx_strand_id
1 'polypeptide(L)'
;MEIRPYRDEDFSGVKALWEEAFPHDPPANRAEIAIPAKLAVQGERLFVACDGESVTGTVMAGYDGHRGWLYSVAVRGDSRRGGLGTRLVRHAEQALLAMNCAKINLQVRSTNAAVVAFYEALGYAVEDRISLGKRF
;
A
#
# COMPACT_ATOMS: atom_id res chain seq x y z
N MET A 1 15.60 -2.53 10.27
CA MET A 1 14.34 -2.37 9.54
C MET A 1 13.53 -1.12 9.93
N GLU A 2 13.59 -0.10 9.08
CA GLU A 2 12.92 1.22 9.20
C GLU A 2 11.70 1.31 8.27
N ILE A 3 10.67 2.08 8.64
CA ILE A 3 9.58 2.48 7.73
C ILE A 3 9.63 4.01 7.61
N ARG A 4 9.75 4.52 6.39
CA ARG A 4 9.90 5.96 6.11
C ARG A 4 9.22 6.34 4.79
N PRO A 5 9.01 7.65 4.52
CA PRO A 5 8.61 8.10 3.20
C PRO A 5 9.61 7.64 2.13
N TYR A 6 9.07 7.36 0.96
CA TYR A 6 9.81 7.05 -0.26
C TYR A 6 10.78 8.17 -0.64
N ARG A 7 11.92 7.78 -1.21
CA ARG A 7 12.92 8.62 -1.86
C ARG A 7 13.19 8.07 -3.26
N ASP A 8 13.66 8.92 -4.17
CA ASP A 8 13.91 8.52 -5.57
C ASP A 8 14.91 7.35 -5.69
N GLU A 9 15.84 7.25 -4.74
CA GLU A 9 16.81 6.17 -4.62
C GLU A 9 16.13 4.79 -4.41
N ASP A 10 14.92 4.76 -3.85
CA ASP A 10 14.17 3.53 -3.58
C ASP A 10 13.50 2.97 -4.84
N PHE A 11 13.42 3.74 -5.94
CA PHE A 11 12.61 3.42 -7.12
C PHE A 11 12.87 2.00 -7.64
N SER A 12 14.13 1.64 -7.85
CA SER A 12 14.52 0.33 -8.38
C SER A 12 14.08 -0.81 -7.46
N GLY A 13 14.20 -0.62 -6.14
CA GLY A 13 13.78 -1.60 -5.14
C GLY A 13 12.26 -1.74 -5.05
N VAL A 14 11.53 -0.61 -5.09
CA VAL A 14 10.06 -0.61 -5.10
C VAL A 14 9.53 -1.25 -6.38
N LYS A 15 10.11 -0.92 -7.54
CA LYS A 15 9.75 -1.51 -8.82
C LYS A 15 9.88 -3.03 -8.78
N ALA A 16 11.04 -3.55 -8.38
CA ALA A 16 11.28 -5.00 -8.28
C ALA A 16 10.29 -5.67 -7.31
N LEU A 17 10.04 -5.05 -6.16
CA LEU A 17 9.05 -5.54 -5.19
C LEU A 17 7.64 -5.61 -5.78
N TRP A 18 7.21 -4.60 -6.53
CA TRP A 18 5.87 -4.57 -7.13
C TRP A 18 5.72 -5.55 -8.30
N GLU A 19 6.78 -5.76 -9.09
CA GLU A 19 6.80 -6.79 -10.12
C GLU A 19 6.66 -8.21 -9.52
N GLU A 20 7.30 -8.47 -8.38
CA GLU A 20 7.16 -9.72 -7.62
C GLU A 20 5.76 -9.85 -6.98
N ALA A 21 5.28 -8.80 -6.31
CA ALA A 21 4.05 -8.86 -5.53
C ALA A 21 2.78 -8.80 -6.39
N PHE A 22 2.84 -8.09 -7.53
CA PHE A 22 1.69 -7.80 -8.39
C PHE A 22 1.99 -8.11 -9.87
N PRO A 23 2.35 -9.36 -10.22
CA PRO A 23 2.79 -9.71 -11.58
C PRO A 23 1.70 -9.46 -12.63
N HIS A 24 0.42 -9.52 -12.25
CA HIS A 24 -0.74 -9.37 -13.13
C HIS A 24 -1.44 -8.01 -13.02
N ASP A 25 -0.81 -7.03 -12.36
CA ASP A 25 -1.40 -5.70 -12.26
C ASP A 25 -1.38 -4.99 -13.62
N PRO A 26 -2.44 -4.21 -13.92
CA PRO A 26 -2.52 -3.48 -15.17
C PRO A 26 -1.39 -2.46 -15.29
N PRO A 27 -1.02 -2.01 -16.50
CA PRO A 27 0.07 -1.06 -16.70
C PRO A 27 -0.04 0.20 -15.82
N ALA A 28 -1.25 0.73 -15.61
CA ALA A 28 -1.48 1.92 -14.79
C ALA A 28 -1.04 1.78 -13.32
N ASN A 29 -0.90 0.57 -12.80
CA ASN A 29 -0.45 0.30 -11.43
C ASN A 29 1.07 0.02 -11.33
N ARG A 30 1.79 0.01 -12.46
CA ARG A 30 3.24 -0.21 -12.47
C ARG A 30 3.96 0.97 -11.84
N ALA A 31 5.11 0.70 -11.22
CA ALA A 31 5.88 1.69 -10.46
C ALA A 31 6.19 2.95 -11.28
N GLU A 32 6.53 2.77 -12.56
CA GLU A 32 6.84 3.82 -13.52
C GLU A 32 5.70 4.83 -13.73
N ILE A 33 4.45 4.40 -13.53
CA ILE A 33 3.27 5.24 -13.75
C ILE A 33 2.70 5.71 -12.42
N ALA A 34 2.51 4.78 -11.48
CA ALA A 34 1.83 5.07 -10.23
C ALA A 34 2.69 5.89 -9.24
N ILE A 35 4.01 5.71 -9.22
CA ILE A 35 4.87 6.47 -8.29
C ILE A 35 4.92 7.95 -8.68
N PRO A 36 5.23 8.35 -9.93
CA PRO A 36 5.21 9.77 -10.30
C PRO A 36 3.84 10.42 -10.05
N ALA A 37 2.75 9.72 -10.35
CA ALA A 37 1.40 10.21 -10.08
C ALA A 37 1.15 10.43 -8.58
N LYS A 38 1.63 9.52 -7.73
CA LYS A 38 1.53 9.65 -6.27
C LYS A 38 2.35 10.83 -5.74
N LEU A 39 3.58 10.97 -6.22
CA LEU A 39 4.50 12.04 -5.82
C LEU A 39 3.95 13.43 -6.16
N ALA A 40 3.19 13.57 -7.24
CA ALA A 40 2.59 14.84 -7.66
C ALA A 40 1.45 15.35 -6.75
N VAL A 41 0.93 14.54 -5.82
CA VAL A 41 -0.26 14.89 -5.01
C VAL A 41 -0.01 14.78 -3.51
N GLN A 42 0.40 13.60 -3.04
CA GLN A 42 0.60 13.29 -1.62
C GLN A 42 1.78 12.32 -1.50
N GLY A 43 2.94 12.71 -2.03
CA GLY A 43 4.12 11.85 -2.17
C GLY A 43 4.69 11.37 -0.85
N GLU A 44 4.58 12.18 0.20
CA GLU A 44 4.99 11.87 1.58
C GLU A 44 4.21 10.70 2.20
N ARG A 45 3.15 10.22 1.52
CA ARG A 45 2.33 9.07 1.94
C ARG A 45 2.59 7.79 1.13
N LEU A 46 3.62 7.78 0.29
CA LEU A 46 4.22 6.53 -0.19
C LEU A 46 5.29 6.12 0.81
N PHE A 47 5.06 5.06 1.56
CA PHE A 47 5.99 4.56 2.56
C PHE A 47 6.72 3.32 2.07
N VAL A 48 8.01 3.26 2.37
CA VAL A 48 8.89 2.11 2.11
C VAL A 48 9.35 1.54 3.45
N ALA A 49 9.40 0.22 3.53
CA ALA A 49 10.15 -0.48 4.56
C ALA A 49 11.52 -0.87 3.99
N CYS A 50 12.57 -0.52 4.73
CA CYS A 50 13.95 -0.80 4.33
C CYS A 50 14.66 -1.64 5.39
N ASP A 51 15.44 -2.61 4.93
CA ASP A 51 16.47 -3.27 5.73
C ASP A 51 17.84 -2.99 5.12
N GLY A 52 18.59 -2.09 5.75
CA GLY A 52 19.72 -1.42 5.11
C GLY A 52 19.26 -0.66 3.85
N GLU A 53 19.94 -0.89 2.73
CA GLU A 53 19.60 -0.34 1.42
C GLU A 53 18.47 -1.10 0.70
N SER A 54 17.99 -2.20 1.29
CA SER A 54 17.08 -3.13 0.63
C SER A 54 15.61 -2.80 0.92
N VAL A 55 14.81 -2.50 -0.11
CA VAL A 55 13.35 -2.24 0.03
C VAL A 55 12.58 -3.55 0.26
N THR A 56 12.14 -3.81 1.49
CA THR A 56 11.49 -5.06 1.90
C THR A 56 9.96 -4.98 1.89
N GLY A 57 9.39 -3.78 1.81
CA GLY A 57 7.95 -3.60 1.73
C GLY A 57 7.52 -2.19 1.36
N THR A 58 6.26 -2.02 0.98
CA THR A 58 5.66 -0.73 0.65
C THR A 58 4.21 -0.65 1.10
N VAL A 59 3.74 0.58 1.32
CA VAL A 59 2.32 0.93 1.38
C VAL A 59 2.14 2.32 0.80
N MET A 60 1.17 2.46 -0.09
CA MET A 60 0.76 3.75 -0.63
C MET A 60 -0.56 4.16 0.03
N ALA A 61 -0.53 5.20 0.86
CA ALA A 61 -1.71 5.73 1.52
C ALA A 61 -2.18 7.04 0.85
N GLY A 62 -3.47 7.33 0.82
CA GLY A 62 -4.01 8.61 0.33
C GLY A 62 -5.20 9.06 1.14
N TYR A 63 -5.46 10.37 1.17
CA TYR A 63 -6.66 10.94 1.80
C TYR A 63 -7.33 11.92 0.85
N ASP A 64 -8.61 11.66 0.54
CA ASP A 64 -9.40 12.48 -0.39
C ASP A 64 -10.20 13.61 0.31
N GLY A 65 -10.03 13.77 1.62
CA GLY A 65 -10.79 14.72 2.44
C GLY A 65 -12.04 14.11 3.11
N HIS A 66 -12.41 12.88 2.75
CA HIS A 66 -13.54 12.14 3.34
C HIS A 66 -13.15 10.71 3.76
N ARG A 67 -12.33 10.02 2.96
CA ARG A 67 -11.83 8.66 3.18
C ARG A 67 -10.33 8.57 2.92
N GLY A 68 -9.69 7.78 3.76
CA GLY A 68 -8.36 7.27 3.52
C GLY A 68 -8.41 6.07 2.58
N TRP A 69 -7.36 5.86 1.81
CA TRP A 69 -7.21 4.71 0.93
C TRP A 69 -5.84 4.08 1.06
N LEU A 70 -5.78 2.75 0.99
CA LEU A 70 -4.53 1.99 0.89
C LEU A 70 -4.42 1.31 -0.46
N TYR A 71 -3.26 1.47 -1.09
CA TYR A 71 -2.86 0.84 -2.35
C TYR A 71 -1.47 0.21 -2.20
N SER A 72 -1.14 -0.70 -3.10
CA SER A 72 0.20 -1.27 -3.27
C SER A 72 0.87 -1.72 -1.95
N VAL A 73 0.11 -2.37 -1.06
CA VAL A 73 0.64 -2.94 0.17
C VAL A 73 1.39 -4.23 -0.20
N ALA A 74 2.72 -4.16 -0.21
CA ALA A 74 3.58 -5.27 -0.61
C ALA A 74 4.65 -5.57 0.44
N VAL A 75 4.98 -6.85 0.58
CA VAL A 75 6.09 -7.34 1.38
C VAL A 75 6.82 -8.40 0.55
N ARG A 76 8.15 -8.26 0.49
CA ARG A 76 9.05 -9.20 -0.21
C ARG A 76 8.83 -10.62 0.28
N GLY A 77 8.80 -11.60 -0.62
CA GLY A 77 8.43 -12.98 -0.31
C GLY A 77 9.17 -13.60 0.88
N ASP A 78 10.49 -13.40 0.94
CA ASP A 78 11.39 -13.86 2.00
C ASP A 78 11.16 -13.19 3.38
N SER A 79 10.50 -12.04 3.38
CA SER A 79 10.26 -11.18 4.55
C SER A 79 8.82 -11.28 5.06
N ARG A 80 8.01 -12.18 4.47
CA ARG A 80 6.61 -12.40 4.88
C ARG A 80 6.52 -13.15 6.20
N ARG A 81 5.34 -13.08 6.82
CA ARG A 81 5.02 -13.70 8.13
C ARG A 81 5.87 -13.20 9.32
N GLY A 82 6.73 -12.20 9.12
CA GLY A 82 7.47 -11.49 10.19
C GLY A 82 6.76 -10.23 10.72
N GLY A 83 5.47 -10.05 10.46
CA GLY A 83 4.68 -8.88 10.92
C GLY A 83 4.94 -7.57 10.16
N LEU A 84 5.76 -7.56 9.11
CA LEU A 84 6.08 -6.34 8.35
C LEU A 84 4.85 -5.71 7.70
N GLY A 85 3.95 -6.51 7.11
CA GLY A 85 2.72 -6.01 6.51
C GLY A 85 1.84 -5.28 7.52
N THR A 86 1.69 -5.84 8.73
CA THR A 86 0.99 -5.18 9.84
C THR A 86 1.63 -3.84 10.20
N ARG A 87 2.96 -3.79 10.32
CA ARG A 87 3.67 -2.54 10.64
C ARG A 87 3.48 -1.47 9.56
N LEU A 88 3.52 -1.85 8.27
CA LEU A 88 3.26 -0.93 7.16
C LEU A 88 1.84 -0.36 7.22
N VAL A 89 0.82 -1.21 7.37
CA VAL A 89 -0.57 -0.76 7.45
C VAL A 89 -0.79 0.15 8.67
N ARG A 90 -0.30 -0.23 9.85
CA ARG A 90 -0.39 0.63 11.04
C ARG A 90 0.32 1.97 10.85
N HIS A 91 1.47 2.01 10.19
CA HIS A 91 2.17 3.27 9.90
C HIS A 91 1.32 4.18 9.00
N ALA A 92 0.72 3.61 7.95
CA ALA A 92 -0.19 4.34 7.06
C ALA A 92 -1.45 4.82 7.78
N GLU A 93 -2.05 3.99 8.65
CA GLU A 93 -3.20 4.37 9.48
C GLU A 93 -2.87 5.57 10.37
N GLN A 94 -1.72 5.56 11.07
CA GLN A 94 -1.32 6.69 11.91
C GLN A 94 -1.13 7.97 11.10
N ALA A 95 -0.50 7.88 9.92
CA ALA A 95 -0.33 9.02 9.03
C ALA A 95 -1.67 9.60 8.53
N LEU A 96 -2.68 8.75 8.32
CA LEU A 96 -4.03 9.18 7.94
C LEU A 96 -4.81 9.72 9.14
N LEU A 97 -4.73 9.08 10.31
CA LEU A 97 -5.35 9.54 11.55
C LEU A 97 -4.87 10.93 11.95
N ALA A 98 -3.58 11.23 11.76
CA ALA A 98 -3.02 12.57 11.98
C ALA A 98 -3.67 13.67 11.11
N MET A 99 -4.39 13.30 10.05
CA MET A 99 -5.19 14.21 9.22
C MET A 99 -6.66 14.29 9.61
N ASN A 100 -7.05 13.67 10.74
CA ASN A 100 -8.45 13.46 11.11
C ASN A 100 -9.23 12.60 10.09
N CYS A 101 -8.54 11.70 9.37
CA CYS A 101 -9.21 10.72 8.52
C CYS A 101 -10.05 9.76 9.38
N ALA A 102 -11.37 9.82 9.24
CA ALA A 102 -12.28 9.03 10.06
C ALA A 102 -12.38 7.55 9.64
N LYS A 103 -12.05 7.22 8.39
CA LYS A 103 -12.23 5.86 7.84
C LYS A 103 -11.31 5.60 6.66
N ILE A 104 -10.77 4.38 6.59
CA ILE A 104 -9.93 3.91 5.48
C ILE A 104 -10.69 2.84 4.67
N ASN A 105 -10.63 2.96 3.35
CA ASN A 105 -11.12 1.97 2.40
C ASN A 105 -9.95 1.32 1.65
N LEU A 106 -10.15 0.08 1.23
CA LEU A 106 -9.21 -0.66 0.37
C LEU A 106 -10.00 -1.70 -0.43
N GLN A 107 -9.36 -2.22 -1.48
CA GLN A 107 -9.95 -3.24 -2.33
C GLN A 107 -9.02 -4.45 -2.39
N VAL A 108 -9.62 -5.62 -2.23
CA VAL A 108 -8.95 -6.91 -2.36
C VAL A 108 -9.72 -7.73 -3.39
N ARG A 109 -9.02 -8.51 -4.21
CA ARG A 109 -9.68 -9.48 -5.08
C ARG A 109 -10.44 -10.48 -4.22
N SER A 110 -11.73 -10.70 -4.50
CA SER A 110 -12.59 -11.59 -3.70
C SER A 110 -12.05 -13.02 -3.58
N THR A 111 -11.25 -13.46 -4.54
CA THR A 111 -10.60 -14.78 -4.55
C THR A 111 -9.38 -14.88 -3.63
N ASN A 112 -8.87 -13.76 -3.08
CA ASN A 112 -7.67 -13.74 -2.25
C ASN A 112 -8.01 -13.77 -0.76
N ALA A 113 -8.52 -14.92 -0.29
CA ALA A 113 -8.93 -15.13 1.09
C ALA A 113 -7.82 -14.84 2.12
N ALA A 114 -6.55 -15.10 1.77
CA ALA A 114 -5.43 -14.82 2.65
C ALA A 114 -5.24 -13.31 2.92
N VAL A 115 -5.41 -12.47 1.90
CA VAL A 115 -5.31 -11.01 2.07
C VAL A 115 -6.53 -10.45 2.80
N VAL A 116 -7.73 -11.03 2.56
CA VAL A 116 -8.93 -10.67 3.34
C VAL A 116 -8.71 -10.95 4.83
N ALA A 117 -8.29 -12.16 5.19
CA ALA A 117 -8.02 -12.54 6.58
C ALA A 117 -6.92 -11.68 7.22
N PHE A 118 -5.91 -11.27 6.44
CA PHE A 118 -4.88 -10.34 6.92
C PHE A 118 -5.47 -8.99 7.34
N TYR A 119 -6.35 -8.39 6.53
CA TYR A 119 -6.98 -7.11 6.88
C TYR A 119 -8.02 -7.26 8.00
N GLU A 120 -8.77 -8.36 8.04
CA GLU A 120 -9.68 -8.65 9.17
C GLU A 120 -8.95 -8.73 10.50
N ALA A 121 -7.77 -9.37 10.53
CA ALA A 121 -6.92 -9.40 11.73
C ALA A 121 -6.41 -8.01 12.16
N LEU A 122 -6.43 -7.01 11.28
CA LEU A 122 -6.10 -5.62 11.59
C LEU A 122 -7.29 -4.77 12.03
N GLY A 123 -8.51 -5.33 11.99
CA GLY A 123 -9.75 -4.66 12.35
C GLY A 123 -10.53 -4.07 11.18
N TYR A 124 -10.12 -4.35 9.94
CA TYR A 124 -10.96 -4.06 8.77
C TYR A 124 -12.10 -5.06 8.69
N ALA A 125 -13.21 -4.68 8.06
CA ALA A 125 -14.35 -5.56 7.83
C ALA A 125 -14.80 -5.47 6.38
N VAL A 126 -15.31 -6.58 5.85
CA VAL A 126 -16.02 -6.58 4.57
C VAL A 126 -17.34 -5.83 4.75
N GLU A 127 -17.55 -4.80 3.94
CA GLU A 127 -18.82 -4.07 3.89
C GLU A 127 -19.64 -4.54 2.70
N ASP A 128 -20.95 -4.74 2.90
CA ASP A 128 -21.89 -5.13 1.84
C ASP A 128 -22.11 -3.97 0.85
N ARG A 129 -21.22 -3.86 -0.14
CA ARG A 129 -21.15 -2.76 -1.11
C ARG A 129 -20.70 -3.27 -2.47
N ILE A 130 -21.12 -2.58 -3.52
CA ILE A 130 -20.67 -2.84 -4.89
C ILE A 130 -19.52 -1.87 -5.23
N SER A 131 -18.37 -2.43 -5.62
CA SER A 131 -17.24 -1.64 -6.14
C SER A 131 -17.41 -1.40 -7.63
N LEU A 132 -17.52 -0.13 -8.03
CA LEU A 132 -17.66 0.28 -9.42
C LEU A 132 -16.44 1.13 -9.84
N GLY A 133 -15.98 0.95 -11.07
CA GLY A 133 -14.87 1.72 -11.65
C GLY A 133 -15.18 2.13 -13.08
N LYS A 134 -14.74 3.34 -13.46
CA LYS A 134 -14.81 3.86 -14.83
C LYS A 134 -13.41 4.32 -15.24
N ARG A 135 -13.00 3.98 -16.45
CA ARG A 135 -11.75 4.48 -17.05
C ARG A 135 -12.08 5.65 -17.99
N PHE A 136 -11.18 6.63 -18.06
CA PHE A 136 -11.26 7.79 -18.95
C PHE A 136 -10.21 7.66 -20.05
#